data_AF-A0A848TG86-F1
#
_entry.id   AF-A0A848TG86-F1
#
_cell.length_a   1.000
_cell.length_b   1.000
_cell.length_c   1.000
_cell.angle_alpha   90.00
_cell.angle_beta   90.00
_cell.angle_gamma   90.00
#
_symmetry.space_group_name_H-M   'P 1'
#
loop_
_entity.id
_entity.type
_entity.pdbx_description
1 polymer ?
#
loop_
_entity_poly.entity_id
_entity_poly.type
_entity_poly.pdbx_seq_one_letter_code
_entity_poly.pdbx_strand_id
1 'polypeptide(L)' 'MKLGVICDGISRDLKHAIDVMDEFGLEHAELQFVGDKE' A
#
# COMPACT_ATOMS: atom_id res chain seq x y z
N MET A 1 15.08 5.13 -10.88
CA MET A 1 14.45 4.09 -10.03
C MET A 1 13.12 4.63 -9.55
N LYS A 2 12.03 3.85 -9.64
CA LYS A 2 10.71 4.22 -9.10
C LYS A 2 10.60 3.60 -7.72
N LEU A 3 10.36 4.41 -6.68
CA LEU A 3 10.11 3.94 -5.33
C LEU A 3 8.60 3.68 -5.20
N GLY A 4 8.22 2.52 -4.66
CA GLY A 4 6.82 2.18 -4.42
C GLY A 4 6.66 1.29 -3.20
N VAL A 5 5.42 1.11 -2.76
CA VAL A 5 5.06 0.34 -1.55
C VAL A 5 4.03 -0.74 -1.86
N ILE A 6 3.95 -1.76 -1.02
CA ILE A 6 2.82 -2.70 -1.02
C ILE A 6 1.79 -2.17 -0.03
N CYS A 7 0.53 -1.98 -0.44
CA CYS A 7 -0.51 -1.40 0.44
C CYS A 7 -0.66 -2.20 1.74
N ASP A 8 -0.69 -3.54 1.66
CA ASP A 8 -0.76 -4.44 2.82
C ASP A 8 0.48 -4.36 3.74
N GLY A 9 1.61 -3.86 3.24
CA GLY A 9 2.79 -3.56 4.05
C GLY A 9 2.62 -2.31 4.93
N ILE A 10 1.63 -1.46 4.63
CA ILE A 10 1.19 -0.32 5.45
C ILE A 10 0.00 -0.75 6.31
N SER A 11 -1.07 -1.24 5.67
CA SER A 11 -2.33 -1.60 6.30
C SER A 11 -3.20 -2.41 5.34
N ARG A 12 -4.01 -3.33 5.89
CA ARG A 12 -5.07 -4.02 5.13
C ARG A 12 -6.33 -3.18 4.94
N ASP A 13 -6.45 -2.06 5.67
CA ASP A 13 -7.42 -1.02 5.36
C ASP A 13 -6.86 -0.14 4.24
N LEU A 14 -7.44 -0.29 3.04
CA LEU A 14 -7.03 0.45 1.85
C LEU A 14 -7.09 1.96 2.05
N LYS A 15 -8.11 2.47 2.76
CA LYS A 15 -8.23 3.91 2.98
C LYS A 15 -7.07 4.41 3.84
N HIS A 16 -6.78 3.69 4.92
CA HIS A 16 -5.65 4.05 5.78
C HIS A 16 -4.31 3.98 5.01
N ALA A 17 -4.11 2.95 4.18
CA ALA A 17 -2.91 2.82 3.37
C ALA A 17 -2.72 4.01 2.41
N ILE A 18 -3.81 4.46 1.75
CA ILE A 18 -3.78 5.64 0.87
C ILE A 18 -3.48 6.92 1.65
N ASP A 19 -4.13 7.13 2.80
CA ASP A 19 -3.90 8.33 3.62
C ASP A 19 -2.42 8.44 4.07
N VAL A 20 -1.76 7.31 4.37
CA VAL A 20 -0.32 7.24 4.67
C VAL A 20 0.53 7.49 3.42
N MET A 21 0.14 6.96 2.25
CA MET A 21 0.87 7.23 1.01
C MET A 21 0.91 8.73 0.69
N ASP A 22 -0.21 9.43 0.88
CA ASP A 22 -0.30 10.88 0.71
C ASP A 22 0.57 11.63 1.72
N GLU A 23 0.57 11.21 3.00
CA GLU A 23 1.39 11.80 4.06
C GLU A 23 2.90 11.79 3.74
N PHE A 24 3.39 10.70 3.15
CA PHE A 24 4.81 10.48 2.86
C PHE A 24 5.20 10.72 1.40
N GLY A 25 4.27 11.16 0.54
CA GLY A 25 4.53 11.46 -0.87
C GLY A 25 4.90 10.23 -1.71
N LEU A 26 4.27 9.09 -1.44
CA LEU A 26 4.50 7.83 -2.15
C LEU A 26 3.65 7.75 -3.43
N GLU A 27 4.28 7.93 -4.60
CA GLU A 27 3.57 7.98 -5.88
C GLU A 27 3.09 6.62 -6.42
N HIS A 28 3.68 5.52 -5.95
CA HIS A 28 3.44 4.20 -6.51
C HIS A 28 3.12 3.19 -5.43
N ALA A 29 2.04 2.44 -5.62
CA ALA A 29 1.73 1.29 -4.80
C ALA A 29 1.38 0.07 -5.65
N GLU A 30 1.73 -1.09 -5.12
CA GLU A 30 1.32 -2.40 -5.63
C GLU A 30 0.21 -2.95 -4.74
N LEU A 31 -0.92 -3.29 -5.37
CA LEU A 31 -2.00 -4.01 -4.71
C LEU A 31 -1.64 -5.50 -4.71
N GLN A 32 -1.49 -6.07 -3.53
CA GLN A 32 -1.32 -7.51 -3.38
C GLN A 32 -2.68 -8.19 -3.28
N PHE A 33 -2.94 -9.18 -4.14
CA PHE A 33 -4.07 -10.09 -3.95
C PHE A 33 -3.65 -11.17 -2.95
N VAL A 34 -4.14 -11.05 -1.71
CA VAL A 34 -4.04 -12.10 -0.69
C VAL A 34 -5.31 -12.94 -0.82
N GLY A 35 -5.18 -14.19 -1.27
CA GLY A 35 -6.30 -15.14 -1.28
C GLY A 35 -6.66 -15.60 0.15
N ASP A 36 -7.25 -16.79 0.31
CA ASP A 36 -7.65 -17.34 1.63
C ASP A 36 -6.48 -17.74 2.56
N LYS A 37 -5.25 -17.33 2.25
CA LYS A 37 -4.07 -17.60 3.06
C LYS A 37 -3.37 -16.31 3.39
N GLU A 38 -3.50 -15.90 4.64
CA GLU A 38 -2.49 -15.09 5.33
C GLU A 38 -1.33 -15.98 5.77
#